data_AF-A0A1F4UKI9-F1
#
_entry.id   AF-A0A1F4UKI9-F1
#
_cell.length_a   1.000
_cell.length_b   1.000
_cell.length_c   1.000
_cell.angle_alpha   90.00
_cell.angle_beta   90.00
_cell.angle_gamma   90.00
#
_symmetry.space_group_name_H-M   'P 1'
#
loop_
_entity.id
_entity.type
_entity.pdbx_description
1 polymer ?
#
loop_
_entity_poly.entity_id
_entity_poly.type
_entity_poly.pdbx_seq_one_letter_code
_entity_poly.pdbx_strand_id
1 'polypeptide(L)'
;MDVTVNTNAYSGYQVYISDTGNGVNGGLFHSGGNLILSADMVLSPGVAGYGAQASSPSAIVDPKYNYSGNTVGAVNISDNQLFSNLLAATNEAATVIFKAAMSPTTTAGDYSDIIYFTVTPNL
;
A
#
# COMPACT_ATOMS: atom_id res chain seq x y z
N MET A 1 -10.50 2.13 1.59
CA MET A 1 -10.54 0.77 2.14
C MET A 1 -9.43 0.70 3.15
N ASP A 2 -9.75 0.24 4.35
CA ASP A 2 -8.81 0.17 5.45
C ASP A 2 -8.47 -1.31 5.68
N VAL A 3 -7.18 -1.64 5.65
CA VAL A 3 -6.68 -2.98 5.95
C VAL A 3 -5.99 -2.92 7.30
N THR A 4 -6.36 -3.81 8.21
CA THR A 4 -5.68 -3.99 9.50
C THR A 4 -4.75 -5.19 9.44
N VAL A 5 -3.46 -4.96 9.69
CA VAL A 5 -2.45 -6.02 9.83
C VAL A 5 -2.16 -6.21 11.31
N ASN A 6 -2.40 -7.42 11.82
CA ASN A 6 -2.13 -7.78 13.22
C ASN A 6 -0.93 -8.73 13.32
N THR A 7 0.00 -8.43 14.22
CA THR A 7 1.18 -9.27 14.42
C THR A 7 1.40 -9.63 15.89
N ASN A 8 1.96 -10.83 16.09
CA ASN A 8 2.46 -11.33 17.36
C ASN A 8 3.90 -11.81 17.11
N ALA A 9 4.89 -11.08 17.60
CA ALA A 9 6.30 -11.38 17.35
C ALA A 9 7.10 -11.38 18.66
N TYR A 10 7.97 -12.38 18.84
CA TYR A 10 8.79 -12.52 20.05
C TYR A 10 10.09 -11.71 20.03
N SER A 11 10.56 -11.28 18.86
CA SER A 11 11.84 -10.57 18.65
C SER A 11 11.73 -9.40 17.66
N GLY A 12 10.52 -8.90 17.41
CA GLY A 12 10.24 -7.90 16.38
C GLY A 12 9.94 -8.51 15.01
N TYR A 13 9.54 -7.65 14.07
CA TYR A 13 9.11 -8.04 12.74
C TYR A 13 9.28 -6.90 11.73
N GLN A 14 9.19 -7.27 10.45
CA GLN A 14 9.03 -6.38 9.31
C GLN A 14 7.81 -6.82 8.51
N VAL A 15 7.03 -5.85 8.03
CA VAL A 15 5.93 -6.09 7.10
C VAL A 15 6.29 -5.45 5.77
N TYR A 16 6.11 -6.19 4.69
CA TYR A 16 6.29 -5.74 3.33
C TYR A 16 4.95 -5.69 2.61
N ILE A 17 4.85 -4.81 1.62
CA ILE A 17 3.69 -4.65 0.74
C ILE A 17 4.14 -4.72 -0.73
N SER A 18 3.37 -5.48 -1.52
CA SER A 18 3.51 -5.54 -2.97
C SER A 18 2.14 -5.65 -3.64
N ASP A 19 2.11 -5.23 -4.90
CA ASP A 19 0.91 -5.08 -5.74
C ASP A 19 1.05 -6.00 -6.96
N THR A 20 -0.03 -6.64 -7.41
CA THR A 20 0.03 -7.50 -8.60
C THR A 20 0.04 -6.68 -9.88
N GLY A 21 -0.85 -5.68 -9.92
CA GLY A 21 -0.99 -4.72 -10.99
C GLY A 21 -1.25 -5.42 -12.32
N ASN A 22 -0.49 -5.04 -13.34
CA ASN A 22 -0.53 -5.73 -14.64
C ASN A 22 0.61 -6.75 -14.83
N GLY A 23 1.28 -7.16 -13.74
CA GLY A 23 2.44 -8.04 -13.77
C GLY A 23 3.77 -7.37 -14.16
N VAL A 24 3.75 -6.07 -14.49
CA VAL A 24 4.97 -5.27 -14.80
C VAL A 24 5.02 -4.01 -13.94
N ASN A 25 3.88 -3.33 -13.79
CA ASN A 25 3.73 -2.12 -13.00
C ASN A 25 2.65 -2.35 -11.95
N GLY A 26 2.87 -1.82 -10.74
CA GLY A 26 1.86 -1.82 -9.70
C GLY A 26 0.75 -0.82 -10.01
N GLY A 27 -0.47 -1.11 -9.59
CA GLY A 27 -1.61 -0.21 -9.72
C GLY A 27 -2.94 -0.92 -9.89
N LEU A 28 -4.01 -0.13 -9.91
CA LEU A 28 -5.34 -0.67 -10.13
C LEU A 28 -5.50 -1.08 -11.59
N PHE A 29 -5.71 -2.37 -11.83
CA PHE A 29 -5.82 -2.94 -13.16
C PHE A 29 -7.28 -3.05 -13.60
N HIS A 30 -7.55 -2.64 -14.84
CA HIS A 30 -8.84 -2.82 -15.49
C HIS A 30 -8.79 -4.02 -16.42
N SER A 31 -9.83 -4.85 -16.42
CA SER A 31 -9.91 -6.09 -17.22
C SER A 31 -9.68 -5.90 -18.73
N GLY A 32 -9.97 -4.71 -19.26
CA GLY A 32 -9.66 -4.29 -20.63
C GLY A 32 -8.20 -3.88 -20.90
N GLY A 33 -7.27 -4.08 -19.95
CA GLY A 33 -5.83 -3.85 -20.12
C GLY A 33 -5.31 -2.46 -19.69
N ASN A 34 -6.19 -1.58 -19.19
CA ASN A 34 -5.78 -0.26 -18.68
C ASN A 34 -5.29 -0.38 -17.23
N LEU A 35 -4.42 0.55 -16.82
CA LEU A 35 -3.86 0.58 -15.47
C LEU A 35 -3.90 2.02 -14.93
N ILE A 36 -4.45 2.21 -13.73
CA ILE A 36 -4.20 3.41 -12.94
C ILE A 36 -2.92 3.15 -12.17
N LEU A 37 -1.83 3.76 -12.65
CA LEU A 37 -0.49 3.50 -12.15
C LEU A 37 -0.35 3.92 -10.68
N SER A 38 0.32 3.06 -9.91
CA SER A 38 0.75 3.37 -8.54
C SER A 38 1.91 4.37 -8.56
N ALA A 39 1.84 5.44 -7.77
CA ALA A 39 2.86 6.49 -7.79
C ALA A 39 3.02 7.21 -6.45
N ASP A 40 4.23 7.69 -6.18
CA ASP A 40 4.51 8.61 -5.07
C ASP A 40 4.00 10.00 -5.48
N MET A 41 2.80 10.39 -5.02
CA MET A 41 2.16 11.61 -5.49
C MET A 41 1.09 12.16 -4.54
N VAL A 42 0.69 13.41 -4.79
CA VAL A 42 -0.55 13.99 -4.25
C VAL A 42 -1.68 13.68 -5.23
N LEU A 43 -2.66 12.92 -4.79
CA LEU A 43 -3.85 12.62 -5.58
C LEU A 43 -4.73 13.86 -5.70
N SER A 44 -5.07 14.21 -6.94
CA SER A 44 -5.93 15.35 -7.27
C SER A 44 -6.96 14.96 -8.34
N PRO A 45 -8.18 15.52 -8.29
CA PRO A 45 -9.16 15.28 -9.35
C PRO A 45 -8.61 15.65 -10.73
N GLY A 46 -8.79 14.76 -11.71
CA GLY A 46 -8.35 14.99 -13.08
C GLY A 46 -6.99 14.40 -13.43
N VAL A 47 -6.23 13.93 -12.45
CA VAL A 47 -4.96 13.21 -12.65
C VAL A 47 -5.12 11.79 -12.13
N ALA A 48 -4.94 10.80 -13.00
CA ALA A 48 -5.02 9.40 -12.62
C ALA A 48 -3.82 9.03 -11.73
N GLY A 49 -4.08 8.32 -10.63
CA GLY A 49 -3.04 7.85 -9.72
C GLY A 49 -3.59 6.92 -8.65
N TYR A 50 -2.73 6.07 -8.12
CA TYR A 50 -3.05 5.12 -7.06
C TYR A 50 -1.89 5.02 -6.06
N GLY A 51 -2.18 4.62 -4.83
CA GLY A 51 -1.16 4.30 -3.86
C GLY A 51 -1.73 4.04 -2.47
N ALA A 52 -0.83 3.93 -1.50
CA ALA A 52 -1.17 3.63 -0.11
C ALA A 52 -0.70 4.71 0.86
N GLN A 53 -1.41 4.79 1.97
CA GLN A 53 -1.00 5.43 3.21
C GLN A 53 -0.97 4.37 4.30
N ALA A 54 -0.17 4.57 5.32
CA ALA A 54 -0.05 3.63 6.41
C ALA A 54 0.12 4.37 7.74
N SER A 55 -0.45 3.81 8.80
CA SER A 55 -0.32 4.32 10.15
C SER A 55 -0.27 3.17 11.14
N SER A 56 0.53 3.34 12.18
CA SER A 56 0.58 2.42 13.32
C SER A 56 0.82 3.22 14.60
N PRO A 57 0.17 2.86 15.72
CA PRO A 57 0.42 3.49 17.01
C PRO A 57 1.78 3.10 17.62
N SER A 58 2.39 1.99 17.19
CA SER A 58 3.58 1.40 17.83
C SER A 58 4.68 1.00 16.85
N ALA A 59 4.36 0.63 15.61
CA ALA A 59 5.36 0.25 14.62
C ALA A 59 5.93 1.50 13.95
N ILE A 60 7.18 1.39 13.51
CA ILE A 60 7.81 2.38 12.64
C ILE A 60 7.28 2.15 11.23
N VAL A 61 6.48 3.10 10.74
CA VAL A 61 5.97 3.13 9.37
C VAL A 61 7.06 3.68 8.45
N ASP A 62 7.24 3.06 7.28
CA ASP A 62 8.14 3.60 6.26
C ASP A 62 7.70 5.02 5.84
N PRO A 63 8.61 6.01 5.77
CA PRO A 63 8.28 7.38 5.40
C PRO A 63 7.53 7.53 4.07
N LYS A 64 7.72 6.60 3.13
CA LYS A 64 7.02 6.54 1.85
C LYS A 64 5.50 6.39 2.02
N TYR A 65 5.05 5.77 3.10
CA TYR A 65 3.62 5.52 3.35
C TYR A 65 3.07 6.33 4.52
N ASN A 66 3.94 6.99 5.30
CA ASN A 66 3.55 7.79 6.46
C ASN A 66 2.99 9.17 6.07
N TYR A 67 1.85 9.15 5.39
CA TYR A 67 1.15 10.34 4.91
C TYR A 67 -0.28 10.42 5.45
N SER A 68 -0.83 11.64 5.42
CA SER A 68 -2.25 11.92 5.62
C SER A 68 -2.78 12.79 4.46
N GLY A 69 -4.09 13.01 4.40
CA GLY A 69 -4.70 13.76 3.29
C GLY A 69 -4.61 12.98 1.98
N ASN A 70 -4.21 13.62 0.88
CA ASN A 70 -4.22 13.01 -0.46
C ASN A 70 -2.85 12.52 -0.96
N THR A 71 -1.80 12.65 -0.16
CA THR A 71 -0.46 12.16 -0.52
C THR A 71 -0.37 10.66 -0.32
N VAL A 72 0.08 9.91 -1.32
CA VAL A 72 0.23 8.46 -1.26
C VAL A 72 1.64 8.04 -1.64
N GLY A 73 2.08 6.90 -1.11
CA GLY A 73 3.26 6.18 -1.56
C GLY A 73 2.91 5.14 -2.61
N ALA A 74 3.78 4.95 -3.60
CA ALA A 74 3.64 3.92 -4.62
C ALA A 74 3.73 2.52 -4.01
N VAL A 75 2.84 1.64 -4.43
CA VAL A 75 2.91 0.19 -4.18
C VAL A 75 3.32 -0.48 -5.48
N ASN A 76 4.49 -1.11 -5.47
CA ASN A 76 5.10 -1.70 -6.66
C ASN A 76 4.91 -3.23 -6.67
N ILE A 77 5.23 -3.85 -7.80
CA ILE A 77 5.23 -5.32 -7.93
C ILE A 77 6.29 -6.02 -7.07
N SER A 78 7.33 -5.30 -6.68
CA SER A 78 8.33 -5.78 -5.74
C SER A 78 7.96 -5.40 -4.31
N ASP A 79 8.33 -6.25 -3.35
CA ASP A 79 8.14 -5.99 -1.94
C ASP A 79 8.80 -4.67 -1.51
N ASN A 80 8.00 -3.80 -0.89
CA ASN A 80 8.45 -2.56 -0.26
C ASN A 80 8.22 -2.70 1.25
N GLN A 81 9.18 -2.26 2.06
CA GLN A 81 8.97 -2.22 3.50
C GLN A 81 7.84 -1.25 3.83
N LEU A 82 6.90 -1.70 4.66
CA LEU A 82 5.73 -0.92 5.07
C LEU A 82 5.81 -0.55 6.55
N PHE A 83 6.07 -1.55 7.39
CA PHE A 83 6.19 -1.40 8.84
C PHE A 83 7.40 -2.17 9.36
N SER A 84 7.94 -1.71 10.48
CA SER A 84 8.85 -2.51 11.28
C SER A 84 8.65 -2.27 12.78
N ASN A 85 8.91 -3.30 13.55
CA ASN A 85 9.08 -3.22 14.99
C ASN A 85 10.31 -4.03 15.38
N LEU A 86 11.19 -3.46 16.21
CA LEU A 86 12.41 -4.13 16.67
C LEU A 86 12.22 -4.89 17.99
N LEU A 87 11.05 -4.75 18.61
CA LEU A 87 10.74 -5.29 19.92
C LEU A 87 9.64 -6.36 19.82
N ALA A 88 9.53 -7.18 20.85
CA ALA A 88 8.40 -8.08 21.00
C ALA A 88 7.09 -7.29 20.99
N ALA A 89 6.10 -7.78 20.25
CA ALA A 89 4.80 -7.13 20.08
C ALA A 89 3.69 -8.17 20.17
N THR A 90 2.58 -7.78 20.81
CA THR A 90 1.39 -8.61 20.97
C THR A 90 0.17 -7.79 20.56
N ASN A 91 -0.66 -8.33 19.67
CA ASN A 91 -1.85 -7.69 19.13
C ASN A 91 -1.57 -6.29 18.56
N GLU A 92 -0.40 -6.13 17.95
CA GLU A 92 -0.06 -4.87 17.32
C GLU A 92 -0.82 -4.73 16.01
N ALA A 93 -1.60 -3.65 15.89
CA ALA A 93 -2.41 -3.33 14.74
C ALA A 93 -1.81 -2.16 13.96
N ALA A 94 -1.74 -2.29 12.65
CA ALA A 94 -1.43 -1.19 11.75
C ALA A 94 -2.53 -1.06 10.69
N THR A 95 -2.81 0.17 10.26
CA THR A 95 -3.83 0.48 9.26
C THR A 95 -3.16 0.88 7.96
N VAL A 96 -3.66 0.35 6.85
CA VAL A 96 -3.26 0.71 5.49
C VAL A 96 -4.48 1.21 4.74
N ILE A 97 -4.36 2.39 4.13
CA ILE A 97 -5.44 3.05 3.38
C ILE A 97 -5.00 3.17 1.93
N PHE A 98 -5.70 2.50 1.03
CA PHE A 98 -5.52 2.68 -0.41
C PHE A 98 -6.38 3.82 -0.93
N LYS A 99 -5.79 4.62 -1.82
CA LYS A 99 -6.47 5.74 -2.47
C LYS A 99 -6.18 5.74 -3.97
N ALA A 100 -7.15 6.22 -4.72
CA ALA A 100 -7.03 6.41 -6.15
C ALA A 100 -7.66 7.75 -6.56
N ALA A 101 -7.14 8.31 -7.64
CA ALA A 101 -7.74 9.40 -8.39
C ALA A 101 -7.85 8.98 -9.86
N MET A 102 -8.82 9.58 -10.56
CA MET A 102 -9.08 9.33 -11.97
C MET A 102 -8.93 10.62 -12.77
N SER A 103 -8.54 10.47 -14.03
CA SER A 103 -8.56 11.51 -15.05
C SER A 103 -9.79 11.37 -15.96
N PRO A 104 -10.14 12.40 -16.75
CA PRO A 104 -11.20 12.29 -17.77
C PRO A 104 -10.92 11.24 -18.85
N THR A 105 -9.66 10.81 -18.98
CA THR A 105 -9.22 9.76 -19.92
C THR A 105 -9.14 8.37 -19.28
N THR A 106 -9.41 8.26 -17.98
CA THR A 106 -9.47 6.96 -17.30
C THR A 106 -10.62 6.16 -17.89
N THR A 107 -10.32 4.95 -18.38
CA THR A 107 -11.32 4.11 -19.04
C THR A 107 -12.41 3.74 -18.05
N ALA A 108 -13.67 3.86 -18.43
CA ALA A 108 -14.80 3.47 -17.58
C ALA A 108 -14.88 1.95 -17.44
N GLY A 109 -15.20 1.47 -16.24
CA GLY A 109 -15.35 0.06 -15.92
C GLY A 109 -14.77 -0.28 -14.55
N ASP A 110 -14.72 -1.56 -14.24
CA ASP A 110 -14.22 -2.05 -12.96
C ASP A 110 -12.69 -2.15 -12.98
N TYR A 111 -12.09 -1.58 -11.95
CA TYR A 111 -10.68 -1.75 -11.64
C TYR A 111 -10.56 -2.59 -10.38
N SER A 112 -9.69 -3.58 -10.41
CA SER A 112 -9.38 -4.44 -9.27
C SER A 112 -7.90 -4.75 -9.25
N ASP A 113 -7.39 -5.05 -8.06
CA ASP A 113 -6.02 -5.47 -7.88
C ASP A 113 -5.89 -6.38 -6.64
N ILE A 114 -4.80 -7.13 -6.57
CA ILE A 114 -4.44 -8.03 -5.48
C ILE A 114 -3.19 -7.48 -4.80
N ILE A 115 -3.34 -7.11 -3.54
CA ILE A 115 -2.25 -6.64 -2.68
C ILE A 115 -1.78 -7.76 -1.75
N TYR A 116 -0.47 -7.95 -1.66
CA TYR A 116 0.16 -8.88 -0.75
C TYR A 116 0.78 -8.15 0.44
N PHE A 117 0.61 -8.74 1.62
CA PHE A 117 1.30 -8.33 2.85
C PHE A 117 2.14 -9.50 3.35
N THR A 118 3.45 -9.31 3.41
CA THR A 118 4.39 -10.33 3.87
C THR A 118 4.94 -9.93 5.23
N VAL A 119 4.79 -10.79 6.23
CA VAL A 119 5.35 -10.57 7.57
C VAL A 119 6.58 -11.44 7.76
N THR A 120 7.71 -10.82 8.10
CA THR A 120 8.98 -11.51 8.38
C THR A 120 9.42 -11.22 9.81
N PRO A 121 9.68 -12.23 10.65
CA PRO A 121 10.22 -12.02 11.99
C PRO A 121 11.68 -11.54 11.93
N ASN A 122 12.08 -10.68 12.86
CA ASN A 122 13.50 -10.35 13.05
C ASN A 122 14.13 -11.52 13.84
N LEU A 123 14.87 -12.40 13.16
CA LEU A 123 15.56 -13.53 13.79
C LEU A 123 16.88 -13.10 14.45
#